data_AF-A0AA46X145-F1
#
_entry.id   AF-A0AA46X145-F1
#
_cell.length_a   1.000
_cell.length_b   1.000
_cell.length_c   1.000
_cell.angle_alpha   90.00
_cell.angle_beta   90.00
_cell.angle_gamma   90.00
#
_symmetry.space_group_name_H-M   'P 1'
#
loop_
_entity.id
_entity.type
_entity.pdbx_description
1 polymer ?
#
loop_
_entity_poly.entity_id
_entity_poly.type
_entity_poly.pdbx_seq_one_letter_code
_entity_poly.pdbx_strand_id
1 'polypeptide(L)'
;MKPKNLVIALITAALAVGVVSCGSDEPTAPAPTVAPSTTAAPAAVSAFGEDSTDILFKIHQRNAVAIIETVEERGGTPEQAVAALLAGQAETGWRSGLSLPAPATAIADIYGWRFAYNIGADSTDAVRAATHAFMDNAAGVDVEPGDPEAYALAVQRADTREYVEDKRFYTNGETAASEYAKAQPIAEAAYAELRLGR
;
A
#
# COMPACT_ATOMS: atom_id res chain seq x y z
N MET A 1 -23.96 -2.10 41.17
CA MET A 1 -23.37 -1.06 42.05
C MET A 1 -21.86 -0.99 41.82
N LYS A 2 -21.36 0.25 41.64
CA LYS A 2 -19.98 0.77 41.55
C LYS A 2 -19.08 0.38 40.35
N PRO A 3 -18.69 1.38 39.51
CA PRO A 3 -17.73 1.26 38.40
C PRO A 3 -16.29 1.60 38.82
N LYS A 4 -15.29 1.22 38.01
CA LYS A 4 -13.90 1.68 38.13
C LYS A 4 -13.34 2.19 36.78
N ASN A 5 -13.37 3.51 36.68
CA ASN A 5 -12.41 4.47 36.11
C ASN A 5 -11.66 4.17 34.81
N LEU A 6 -12.08 4.89 33.76
CA LEU A 6 -11.25 5.46 32.69
C LEU A 6 -10.17 6.39 33.27
N VAL A 7 -9.00 6.42 32.64
CA VAL A 7 -8.08 7.56 32.69
C VAL A 7 -7.78 7.99 31.25
N ILE A 8 -8.35 9.14 30.88
CA ILE A 8 -8.04 9.92 29.69
C ILE A 8 -6.95 10.91 30.09
N ALA A 9 -5.77 10.84 29.46
CA ALA A 9 -4.74 11.86 29.63
C ALA A 9 -4.91 12.93 28.55
N LEU A 10 -5.60 14.02 28.90
CA LEU A 10 -5.57 15.28 28.16
C LEU A 10 -4.23 15.97 28.41
N ILE A 11 -3.47 16.27 27.36
CA ILE A 11 -2.32 17.17 27.43
C ILE A 11 -2.80 18.57 27.06
N THR A 12 -3.04 19.39 28.09
CA THR A 12 -3.36 20.82 28.00
C THR A 12 -2.09 21.68 27.88
N ALA A 13 -2.25 22.73 27.08
CA ALA A 13 -1.27 23.72 26.65
C ALA A 13 -0.54 24.50 27.77
N ALA A 14 0.67 24.97 27.44
CA ALA A 14 1.36 26.06 28.14
C ALA A 14 1.53 27.26 27.18
N LEU A 15 0.63 28.23 27.28
CA LEU A 15 0.81 29.57 26.73
C LEU A 15 1.66 30.37 27.73
N ALA A 16 2.92 30.63 27.38
CA ALA A 16 3.78 31.50 28.14
C ALA A 16 3.47 32.97 27.82
N VAL A 17 2.75 33.64 28.71
CA VAL A 17 2.59 35.10 28.72
C VAL A 17 3.76 35.69 29.50
N GLY A 18 4.71 36.30 28.79
CA GLY A 18 5.80 37.07 29.40
C GLY A 18 5.40 38.55 29.51
N VAL A 19 5.21 39.01 30.74
CA VAL A 19 5.17 40.44 31.11
C VAL A 19 6.52 40.84 31.68
N VAL A 20 7.20 41.86 31.12
CA VAL A 20 8.17 42.71 31.86
C VAL A 20 8.30 44.10 31.21
N SER A 21 7.95 45.10 32.04
CA SER A 21 8.56 46.43 32.29
C SER A 21 8.98 47.37 31.15
N CYS A 22 8.41 48.58 31.20
CA CYS A 22 8.96 49.82 30.65
C CYS A 22 10.31 50.18 31.32
N GLY A 23 11.25 50.66 30.50
CA GLY A 23 12.53 51.26 30.88
C GLY A 23 13.13 51.97 29.67
N SER A 24 13.73 53.14 29.89
CA SER A 24 13.92 54.25 28.95
C SER A 24 14.93 54.06 27.80
N ASP A 25 14.53 54.59 26.63
CA ASP A 25 15.28 55.29 25.55
C ASP A 25 16.76 54.96 25.24
N GLU A 26 17.00 54.20 24.15
CA GLU A 26 18.07 54.45 23.15
C GLU A 26 17.73 53.66 21.85
N PRO A 27 17.78 54.27 20.64
CA PRO A 27 17.35 53.59 19.41
C PRO A 27 18.44 52.62 18.92
N THR A 28 18.35 51.37 19.38
CA THR A 28 19.12 50.27 18.78
C THR A 28 18.49 49.89 17.45
N ALA A 29 19.28 49.91 16.38
CA ALA A 29 18.87 49.48 15.05
C ALA A 29 18.22 48.08 15.10
N PRO A 30 17.12 47.83 14.37
CA PRO A 30 16.42 46.55 14.45
C PRO A 30 17.36 45.41 14.04
N ALA A 31 17.53 44.44 14.94
CA ALA A 31 18.18 43.19 14.61
C ALA A 31 17.46 42.53 13.43
N PRO A 32 18.18 41.92 12.47
CA PRO A 32 17.56 41.30 11.31
C PRO A 32 16.54 40.25 11.78
N THR A 33 15.30 40.40 11.33
CA THR A 33 14.25 39.41 11.55
C THR A 33 14.67 38.14 10.83
N VAL A 34 15.15 37.15 11.60
CA VAL A 34 15.36 35.80 11.09
C VAL A 34 13.98 35.22 10.83
N ALA A 35 13.56 35.22 9.56
CA ALA A 35 12.36 34.51 9.15
C ALA A 35 12.52 33.02 9.53
N PRO A 36 11.48 32.37 10.09
CA PRO A 36 11.55 30.95 10.34
C PRO A 36 11.77 30.23 9.01
N SER A 37 12.92 29.56 8.87
CA SER A 37 13.15 28.64 7.76
C SER A 37 12.08 27.56 7.82
N THR A 38 11.10 27.64 6.92
CA THR A 38 10.24 26.51 6.61
C THR A 38 11.11 25.51 5.85
N THR A 39 11.74 24.60 6.57
CA THR A 39 12.30 23.39 5.97
C THR A 39 11.14 22.69 5.27
N ALA A 40 11.12 22.75 3.93
CA ALA A 40 10.16 22.00 3.15
C ALA A 40 10.32 20.53 3.52
N ALA A 41 9.22 19.87 3.88
CA ALA A 41 9.23 18.44 4.08
C ALA A 41 9.85 17.78 2.83
N PRO A 42 10.72 16.76 2.99
CA PRO A 42 11.22 16.02 1.84
C PRO A 42 10.05 15.58 0.96
N ALA A 43 10.17 15.78 -0.35
CA ALA A 43 9.16 15.27 -1.27
C ALA A 43 9.03 13.76 -1.04
N ALA A 44 7.82 13.29 -0.70
CA ALA A 44 7.58 11.87 -0.52
C ALA A 44 7.94 11.14 -1.83
N VAL A 45 8.74 10.08 -1.73
CA VAL A 45 9.03 9.20 -2.87
C VAL A 45 7.74 8.49 -3.28
N SER A 46 7.50 8.31 -4.58
CA SER A 46 6.32 7.58 -5.05
C SER A 46 6.38 6.12 -4.62
N ALA A 47 5.20 5.55 -4.37
CA ALA A 47 5.06 4.11 -4.14
C ALA A 47 5.56 3.27 -5.33
N PHE A 48 5.66 3.87 -6.53
CA PHE A 48 6.11 3.20 -7.76
C PHE A 48 7.60 3.39 -8.07
N GLY A 49 8.34 4.16 -7.26
CA GLY A 49 9.78 4.42 -7.40
C GLY A 49 10.15 5.91 -7.50
N GLU A 50 11.45 6.19 -7.58
CA GLU A 50 11.96 7.57 -7.61
C GLU A 50 11.91 8.21 -9.01
N ASP A 51 12.09 7.41 -10.07
CA ASP A 51 12.17 7.88 -11.45
C ASP A 51 10.91 7.54 -12.24
N SER A 52 10.05 8.54 -12.42
CA SER A 52 8.82 8.41 -13.23
C SER A 52 9.07 8.12 -14.72
N THR A 53 10.30 8.28 -15.20
CA THR A 53 10.67 7.95 -16.58
C THR A 53 10.98 6.46 -16.76
N ASP A 54 11.30 5.74 -15.68
CA ASP A 54 11.55 4.30 -15.65
C ASP A 54 10.34 3.53 -16.18
N ILE A 55 10.62 2.51 -16.99
CA ILE A 55 9.60 1.61 -17.51
C ILE A 55 8.94 0.80 -16.38
N LEU A 56 9.68 0.43 -15.33
CA LEU A 56 9.12 -0.30 -14.19
C LEU A 56 8.15 0.58 -13.41
N PHE A 57 8.49 1.86 -13.18
CA PHE A 57 7.57 2.83 -12.58
C PHE A 57 6.23 2.86 -13.33
N LYS A 58 6.28 2.99 -14.66
CA LYS A 58 5.08 3.07 -15.50
C LYS A 58 4.28 1.78 -15.50
N ILE A 59 4.95 0.62 -15.53
CA ILE A 59 4.30 -0.69 -15.48
C ILE A 59 3.60 -0.87 -14.14
N HIS A 60 4.29 -0.62 -13.03
CA HIS A 60 3.76 -0.75 -11.68
C HIS A 60 2.55 0.18 -11.48
N GLN A 61 2.69 1.46 -11.84
CA GLN A 61 1.61 2.43 -11.74
C GLN A 61 0.39 2.01 -12.58
N ARG A 62 0.60 1.63 -13.84
CA ARG A 62 -0.48 1.20 -14.74
C ARG A 62 -1.20 -0.03 -14.22
N ASN A 63 -0.48 -1.01 -13.71
CA ASN A 63 -1.06 -2.24 -13.19
C ASN A 63 -1.78 -2.00 -11.86
N ALA A 64 -1.23 -1.16 -10.98
CA ALA A 64 -1.89 -0.73 -9.75
C ALA A 64 -3.20 0.02 -10.04
N VAL A 65 -3.21 0.93 -11.02
CA VAL A 65 -4.43 1.60 -11.49
C VAL A 65 -5.46 0.56 -11.97
N ALA A 66 -5.05 -0.40 -12.80
CA ALA A 66 -5.96 -1.42 -13.30
C ALA A 66 -6.54 -2.31 -12.19
N ILE A 67 -5.75 -2.64 -11.16
CA ILE A 67 -6.25 -3.35 -9.97
C ILE A 67 -7.33 -2.52 -9.29
N ILE A 68 -7.04 -1.26 -8.94
CA ILE A 68 -7.97 -0.39 -8.21
C ILE A 68 -9.27 -0.20 -9.01
N GLU A 69 -9.15 0.19 -10.28
CA GLU A 69 -10.31 0.40 -11.16
C GLU A 69 -11.18 -0.86 -11.25
N THR A 70 -10.56 -2.04 -11.43
CA THR A 70 -11.33 -3.30 -11.52
C THR A 70 -12.06 -3.62 -10.21
N VAL A 71 -11.43 -3.40 -9.05
CA VAL A 71 -12.08 -3.60 -7.74
C VAL A 71 -13.25 -2.63 -7.57
N GLU A 72 -13.04 -1.34 -7.86
CA GLU A 72 -14.06 -0.29 -7.75
C GLU A 72 -15.24 -0.53 -8.72
N GLU A 73 -14.96 -0.91 -9.97
CA GLU A 73 -15.99 -1.25 -10.98
C GLU A 73 -16.85 -2.43 -10.56
N ARG A 74 -16.29 -3.36 -9.78
CA ARG A 74 -17.02 -4.48 -9.17
C ARG A 74 -17.73 -4.13 -7.87
N GLY A 75 -17.70 -2.87 -7.44
CA GLY A 75 -18.32 -2.40 -6.20
C GLY A 75 -17.54 -2.76 -4.94
N GLY A 76 -16.24 -3.08 -5.07
CA GLY A 76 -15.37 -3.35 -3.92
C GLY A 76 -15.06 -2.09 -3.11
N THR A 77 -14.71 -2.28 -1.84
CA THR A 77 -14.37 -1.18 -0.92
C THR A 77 -12.92 -0.72 -1.10
N PRO A 78 -12.55 0.48 -0.59
CA PRO A 78 -11.16 0.92 -0.54
C PRO A 78 -10.21 -0.10 0.11
N GLU A 79 -10.65 -0.75 1.19
CA GLU A 79 -9.88 -1.76 1.90
C GLU A 79 -9.64 -3.00 1.03
N GLN A 80 -10.65 -3.43 0.26
CA GLN A 80 -10.48 -4.52 -0.71
C GLN A 80 -9.52 -4.14 -1.85
N ALA A 81 -9.54 -2.88 -2.29
CA ALA A 81 -8.58 -2.39 -3.28
C ALA A 81 -7.15 -2.37 -2.72
N VAL A 82 -6.96 -1.92 -1.48
CA VAL A 82 -5.66 -1.99 -0.77
C VAL A 82 -5.20 -3.44 -0.61
N ALA A 83 -6.09 -4.35 -0.23
CA ALA A 83 -5.75 -5.77 -0.09
C ALA A 83 -5.35 -6.42 -1.44
N ALA A 84 -6.03 -6.06 -2.53
CA ALA A 84 -5.64 -6.48 -3.87
C ALA A 84 -4.28 -5.89 -4.29
N LEU A 85 -4.02 -4.60 -4.01
CA LEU A 85 -2.71 -4.00 -4.25
C LEU A 85 -1.61 -4.68 -3.44
N LEU A 86 -1.89 -4.97 -2.16
CA LEU A 86 -1.00 -5.68 -1.26
C LEU A 86 -0.63 -7.05 -1.82
N ALA A 87 -1.61 -7.86 -2.19
CA ALA A 87 -1.38 -9.16 -2.81
C ALA A 87 -0.54 -9.03 -4.11
N GLY A 88 -0.89 -8.12 -5.01
CA GLY A 88 -0.13 -7.91 -6.24
C GLY A 88 1.32 -7.47 -5.98
N GLN A 89 1.55 -6.65 -4.96
CA GLN A 89 2.88 -6.17 -4.60
C GLN A 89 3.72 -7.27 -3.95
N ALA A 90 3.15 -7.99 -2.97
CA ALA A 90 3.85 -9.04 -2.24
C ALA A 90 4.24 -10.23 -3.14
N GLU A 91 3.39 -10.57 -4.10
CA GLU A 91 3.59 -11.77 -4.93
C GLU A 91 4.48 -11.53 -6.14
N THR A 92 4.36 -10.35 -6.77
CA THR A 92 5.02 -10.09 -8.07
C THR A 92 5.65 -8.72 -8.20
N GLY A 93 5.45 -7.83 -7.22
CA GLY A 93 5.79 -6.42 -7.34
C GLY A 93 4.96 -5.72 -8.43
N TRP A 94 3.67 -6.05 -8.54
CA TRP A 94 2.75 -5.56 -9.57
C TRP A 94 3.15 -5.88 -11.02
N ARG A 95 3.81 -7.02 -11.25
CA ARG A 95 4.17 -7.49 -12.59
C ARG A 95 3.43 -8.77 -12.91
N SER A 96 2.71 -8.77 -14.03
CA SER A 96 2.13 -9.99 -14.59
C SER A 96 3.09 -10.60 -15.62
N GLY A 97 2.96 -11.90 -15.86
CA GLY A 97 3.75 -12.56 -16.91
C GLY A 97 5.10 -13.10 -16.43
N LEU A 98 5.34 -13.15 -15.12
CA LEU A 98 6.60 -13.65 -14.57
C LEU A 98 6.69 -15.19 -14.68
N SER A 99 7.89 -15.74 -14.79
CA SER A 99 8.05 -17.20 -14.69
C SER A 99 7.78 -17.67 -13.28
N LEU A 100 7.02 -18.76 -13.12
CA LEU A 100 6.88 -19.40 -11.81
C LEU A 100 8.19 -20.09 -11.40
N PRO A 101 8.45 -20.23 -10.08
CA PRO A 101 9.59 -20.98 -9.59
C PRO A 101 9.56 -22.43 -10.08
N ALA A 102 10.75 -22.99 -10.33
CA ALA A 102 10.90 -24.40 -10.66
C ALA A 102 10.22 -25.28 -9.58
N PRO A 103 9.60 -26.43 -9.94
CA PRO A 103 9.63 -27.07 -11.26
C PRO A 103 8.53 -26.59 -12.24
N ALA A 104 7.76 -25.57 -11.89
CA ALA A 104 6.70 -25.08 -12.77
C ALA A 104 7.29 -24.40 -14.00
N THR A 105 6.84 -24.79 -15.20
CA THR A 105 7.17 -24.11 -16.47
C THR A 105 6.13 -23.06 -16.86
N ALA A 106 5.14 -22.84 -16.00
CA ALA A 106 4.05 -21.93 -16.25
C ALA A 106 4.42 -20.49 -15.87
N ILE A 107 3.57 -19.58 -16.32
CA ILE A 107 3.67 -18.14 -16.05
C ILE A 107 2.74 -17.80 -14.88
N ALA A 108 3.15 -16.81 -14.09
CA ALA A 108 2.40 -16.21 -13.01
C ALA A 108 1.57 -15.03 -13.52
N ASP A 109 0.32 -14.92 -13.06
CA ASP A 109 -0.43 -13.66 -13.13
C ASP A 109 0.03 -12.66 -12.04
N ILE A 110 -0.62 -11.50 -11.94
CA ILE A 110 -0.17 -10.44 -11.03
C ILE A 110 -0.26 -10.81 -9.54
N TYR A 111 -1.14 -11.74 -9.16
CA TYR A 111 -1.23 -12.29 -7.79
C TYR A 111 -0.34 -13.52 -7.63
N GLY A 112 0.48 -13.77 -8.64
CA GLY A 112 1.38 -14.88 -8.75
C GLY A 112 0.69 -16.20 -9.10
N TRP A 113 -0.64 -16.29 -9.17
CA TRP A 113 -1.33 -17.54 -9.51
C TRP A 113 -0.92 -18.03 -10.88
N ARG A 114 -1.13 -19.33 -11.14
CA ARG A 114 -0.88 -19.85 -12.47
C ARG A 114 -1.76 -19.12 -13.49
N PHE A 115 -1.11 -18.55 -14.50
CA PHE A 115 -1.76 -17.84 -15.58
C PHE A 115 -2.65 -18.79 -16.39
N ALA A 116 -3.94 -18.47 -16.48
CA ALA A 116 -4.95 -19.35 -17.07
C ALA A 116 -5.81 -18.62 -18.13
N TYR A 117 -5.42 -17.43 -18.54
CA TYR A 117 -6.20 -16.58 -19.45
C TYR A 117 -5.70 -16.70 -20.89
N ASN A 118 -6.59 -16.57 -21.87
CA ASN A 118 -6.22 -16.59 -23.30
C ASN A 118 -5.89 -15.17 -23.82
N ILE A 119 -4.96 -14.49 -23.15
CA ILE A 119 -4.54 -13.10 -23.40
C ILE A 119 -3.04 -12.94 -23.11
N GLY A 120 -2.44 -11.83 -23.56
CA GLY A 120 -1.02 -11.55 -23.32
C GLY A 120 -0.71 -11.44 -21.83
N ALA A 121 0.23 -12.24 -21.33
CA ALA A 121 0.46 -12.38 -19.89
C ALA A 121 1.05 -11.14 -19.22
N ASP A 122 1.74 -10.29 -19.98
CA ASP A 122 2.31 -9.02 -19.56
C ASP A 122 1.39 -7.81 -19.84
N SER A 123 0.13 -8.06 -20.21
CA SER A 123 -0.84 -7.01 -20.55
C SER A 123 -1.62 -6.50 -19.34
N THR A 124 -2.15 -5.28 -19.46
CA THR A 124 -3.09 -4.73 -18.45
C THR A 124 -4.42 -5.50 -18.43
N ASP A 125 -4.83 -6.11 -19.54
CA ASP A 125 -6.04 -6.95 -19.56
C ASP A 125 -5.85 -8.24 -18.76
N ALA A 126 -4.63 -8.80 -18.75
CA ALA A 126 -4.27 -9.89 -17.86
C ALA A 126 -4.38 -9.50 -16.38
N VAL A 127 -3.98 -8.28 -16.03
CA VAL A 127 -4.14 -7.74 -14.68
C VAL A 127 -5.62 -7.64 -14.31
N ARG A 128 -6.46 -7.05 -15.17
CA ARG A 128 -7.91 -6.97 -14.92
C ARG A 128 -8.55 -8.34 -14.74
N ALA A 129 -8.24 -9.29 -15.63
CA ALA A 129 -8.75 -10.66 -15.54
C ALA A 129 -8.35 -11.34 -14.23
N ALA A 130 -7.11 -11.14 -13.79
CA ALA A 130 -6.65 -11.63 -12.51
C ALA A 130 -7.36 -10.96 -11.33
N THR A 131 -7.61 -9.66 -11.41
CA THR A 131 -8.33 -8.92 -10.35
C THR A 131 -9.80 -9.33 -10.30
N HIS A 132 -10.42 -9.68 -11.43
CA HIS A 132 -11.72 -10.33 -11.41
C HIS A 132 -11.69 -11.63 -10.62
N ALA A 133 -10.72 -12.52 -10.87
CA ALA A 133 -10.58 -13.76 -10.13
C ALA A 133 -10.30 -13.52 -8.63
N PHE A 134 -9.49 -12.52 -8.29
CA PHE A 134 -9.28 -12.10 -6.90
C PHE A 134 -10.60 -11.71 -6.22
N MET A 135 -11.42 -10.91 -6.90
CA MET A 135 -12.73 -10.49 -6.39
C MET A 135 -13.74 -11.65 -6.31
N ASP A 136 -13.63 -12.67 -7.18
CA ASP A 136 -14.46 -13.88 -7.11
C ASP A 136 -14.09 -14.74 -5.89
N ASN A 137 -12.79 -14.91 -5.63
CA ASN A 137 -12.29 -15.60 -4.44
C ASN A 137 -12.66 -14.84 -3.16
N ALA A 138 -12.55 -13.52 -3.18
CA ALA A 138 -12.94 -12.63 -2.09
C ALA A 138 -14.40 -12.77 -1.67
N ALA A 139 -15.31 -13.09 -2.60
CA ALA A 139 -16.71 -13.33 -2.25
C ALA A 139 -16.92 -14.59 -1.39
N GLY A 140 -15.94 -15.49 -1.35
CA GLY A 140 -15.99 -16.74 -0.59
C GLY A 140 -15.24 -16.73 0.75
N VAL A 141 -14.54 -15.63 1.10
CA VAL A 141 -13.79 -15.54 2.36
C VAL A 141 -14.60 -14.84 3.45
N ASP A 142 -14.53 -15.37 4.67
CA ASP A 142 -15.16 -14.78 5.86
C ASP A 142 -14.10 -14.05 6.71
N VAL A 143 -13.45 -13.06 6.09
CA VAL A 143 -12.43 -12.22 6.71
C VAL A 143 -12.79 -10.76 6.44
N GLU A 144 -12.65 -9.91 7.46
CA GLU A 144 -12.95 -8.49 7.37
C GLU A 144 -11.87 -7.75 6.54
N PRO A 145 -12.24 -6.98 5.49
CA PRO A 145 -11.28 -6.24 4.68
C PRO A 145 -10.44 -5.21 5.46
N GLY A 146 -10.93 -4.74 6.61
CA GLY A 146 -10.21 -3.80 7.48
C GLY A 146 -8.86 -4.31 8.02
N ASP A 147 -8.59 -5.62 7.92
CA ASP A 147 -7.25 -6.20 8.04
C ASP A 147 -6.77 -6.65 6.64
N PRO A 148 -6.08 -5.79 5.88
CA PRO A 148 -5.76 -6.06 4.49
C PRO A 148 -4.80 -7.24 4.33
N GLU A 149 -3.90 -7.50 5.30
CA GLU A 149 -2.99 -8.64 5.27
C GLU A 149 -3.75 -9.96 5.45
N ALA A 150 -4.54 -10.07 6.52
CA ALA A 150 -5.31 -11.28 6.78
C ALA A 150 -6.31 -11.55 5.66
N TYR A 151 -6.96 -10.51 5.16
CA TYR A 151 -7.90 -10.59 4.05
C TYR A 151 -7.21 -11.05 2.77
N ALA A 152 -6.13 -10.39 2.35
CA ALA A 152 -5.44 -10.72 1.11
C ALA A 152 -4.90 -12.16 1.12
N LEU A 153 -4.31 -12.61 2.22
CA LEU A 153 -3.85 -14.00 2.37
C LEU A 153 -5.01 -15.00 2.33
N ALA A 154 -6.17 -14.68 2.93
CA ALA A 154 -7.34 -15.53 2.85
C ALA A 154 -7.83 -15.66 1.39
N VAL A 155 -7.87 -14.56 0.63
CA VAL A 155 -8.26 -14.56 -0.79
C VAL A 155 -7.28 -15.38 -1.63
N GLN A 156 -5.98 -15.27 -1.38
CA GLN A 156 -4.95 -16.05 -2.06
C GLN A 156 -5.14 -17.55 -1.87
N ARG A 157 -5.42 -17.97 -0.64
CA ARG A 157 -5.64 -19.37 -0.25
C ARG A 157 -6.96 -19.95 -0.75
N ALA A 158 -7.94 -19.10 -1.05
CA ALA A 158 -9.20 -19.53 -1.63
C ALA A 158 -9.07 -19.91 -3.12
N ASP A 159 -8.00 -19.48 -3.80
CA ASP A 159 -7.78 -19.80 -5.20
C ASP A 159 -7.36 -21.25 -5.44
N THR A 160 -7.95 -21.90 -6.45
CA THR A 160 -7.71 -23.32 -6.75
C THR A 160 -6.59 -23.57 -7.78
N ARG A 161 -6.00 -22.52 -8.38
CA ARG A 161 -5.03 -22.60 -9.49
C ARG A 161 -3.59 -22.82 -9.02
N GLU A 162 -3.43 -23.64 -7.99
CA GLU A 162 -2.12 -24.04 -7.45
C GLU A 162 -1.34 -22.84 -6.84
N TYR A 163 -1.97 -22.04 -5.98
CA TYR A 163 -1.22 -21.12 -5.11
C TYR A 163 -0.33 -21.94 -4.17
N VAL A 164 0.98 -21.94 -4.41
CA VAL A 164 1.95 -22.69 -3.62
C VAL A 164 2.84 -21.72 -2.83
N GLU A 165 2.48 -21.47 -1.56
CA GLU A 165 3.25 -20.62 -0.64
C GLU A 165 4.68 -21.15 -0.41
N ASP A 166 4.84 -22.48 -0.32
CA ASP A 166 6.08 -23.15 0.09
C ASP A 166 7.27 -22.98 -0.88
N LYS A 167 7.00 -22.59 -2.13
CA LYS A 167 8.01 -22.39 -3.18
C LYS A 167 8.26 -20.92 -3.53
N ARG A 168 7.47 -19.98 -2.98
CA ARG A 168 7.60 -18.55 -3.29
C ARG A 168 8.56 -17.82 -2.36
N PHE A 169 8.44 -18.08 -1.07
CA PHE A 169 9.07 -17.26 -0.05
C PHE A 169 10.22 -17.97 0.70
N TYR A 170 10.28 -19.29 0.65
CA TYR A 170 11.19 -20.07 1.51
C TYR A 170 12.64 -20.19 0.99
N THR A 171 13.02 -19.46 -0.06
CA THR A 171 14.38 -19.55 -0.62
C THR A 171 15.45 -18.94 0.28
N ASN A 172 15.11 -17.91 1.08
CA ASN A 172 16.02 -17.34 2.11
C ASN A 172 15.36 -17.17 3.49
N GLY A 173 14.32 -17.96 3.78
CA GLY A 173 13.61 -17.92 5.07
C GLY A 173 12.52 -16.87 5.18
N GLU A 174 12.16 -16.20 4.09
CA GLU A 174 10.96 -15.37 4.03
C GLU A 174 9.68 -16.21 4.14
N THR A 175 8.62 -15.59 4.64
CA THR A 175 7.28 -16.17 4.77
C THR A 175 6.26 -15.29 4.05
N ALA A 176 5.09 -15.84 3.72
CA ALA A 176 4.01 -15.04 3.15
C ALA A 176 3.69 -13.82 4.05
N ALA A 177 3.55 -14.03 5.36
CA ALA A 177 3.33 -12.93 6.31
C ALA A 177 4.43 -11.87 6.27
N SER A 178 5.71 -12.25 6.21
CA SER A 178 6.80 -11.26 6.16
C SER A 178 6.83 -10.47 4.85
N GLU A 179 6.48 -11.07 3.72
CA GLU A 179 6.41 -10.34 2.45
C GLU A 179 5.17 -9.44 2.37
N TYR A 180 4.03 -9.88 2.89
CA TYR A 180 2.84 -9.04 2.96
C TYR A 180 3.06 -7.85 3.89
N ALA A 181 3.66 -8.06 5.06
CA ALA A 181 4.01 -6.97 5.97
C ALA A 181 4.96 -5.93 5.33
N LYS A 182 5.92 -6.36 4.48
CA LYS A 182 6.79 -5.44 3.72
C LYS A 182 6.02 -4.68 2.63
N ALA A 183 5.09 -5.36 1.96
CA ALA A 183 4.32 -4.81 0.86
C ALA A 183 3.19 -3.86 1.31
N GLN A 184 2.65 -4.06 2.51
CA GLN A 184 1.52 -3.28 3.03
C GLN A 184 1.71 -1.76 2.98
N PRO A 185 2.79 -1.17 3.54
CA PRO A 185 2.97 0.28 3.47
C PRO A 185 3.11 0.80 2.03
N ILE A 186 3.61 -0.02 1.11
CA ILE A 186 3.74 0.33 -0.32
C ILE A 186 2.36 0.32 -1.00
N ALA A 187 1.53 -0.68 -0.69
CA ALA A 187 0.16 -0.78 -1.22
C ALA A 187 -0.74 0.37 -0.71
N GLU A 188 -0.66 0.70 0.57
CA GLU A 188 -1.38 1.83 1.17
C GLU A 188 -0.94 3.16 0.53
N ALA A 189 0.38 3.36 0.38
CA ALA A 189 0.92 4.55 -0.28
C ALA A 189 0.49 4.66 -1.76
N ALA A 190 0.48 3.54 -2.49
CA ALA A 190 0.02 3.51 -3.88
C ALA A 190 -1.47 3.85 -4.01
N TYR A 191 -2.31 3.29 -3.14
CA TYR A 191 -3.74 3.62 -3.13
C TYR A 191 -3.96 5.11 -2.82
N ALA A 192 -3.29 5.63 -1.79
CA ALA A 192 -3.38 7.05 -1.42
C ALA A 192 -2.92 7.96 -2.57
N GLU A 193 -1.78 7.65 -3.19
CA GLU A 193 -1.25 8.41 -4.34
C GLU A 193 -2.22 8.42 -5.53
N LEU A 194 -2.89 7.30 -5.83
CA LEU A 194 -3.76 7.15 -7.00
C LEU A 194 -5.21 7.61 -6.79
N ARG A 195 -5.70 7.73 -5.55
CA ARG A 195 -7.11 8.04 -5.27
C ARG A 195 -7.35 9.24 -4.38
N LEU A 196 -6.45 9.53 -3.45
CA LEU A 196 -6.64 10.61 -2.50
C LEU A 196 -5.96 11.91 -2.95
N GLY A 197 -5.04 11.83 -3.91
CA GLY A 197 -4.11 12.91 -4.22
C GLY A 197 -3.11 13.04 -3.07
N ARG A 198 -1.84 13.25 -3.39
CA ARG A 198 -0.84 13.53 -2.34
C ARG A 198 -1.04 14.91 -1.72
#